data_AF-A0A6A0QQK0-F1
#
_entry.id   AF-A0A6A0QQK0-F1
#
_cell.length_a   1.000
_cell.length_b   1.000
_cell.length_c   1.000
_cell.angle_alpha   90.00
_cell.angle_beta   90.00
_cell.angle_gamma   90.00
#
_symmetry.space_group_name_H-M   'P 1'
#
loop_
_entity.id
_entity.type
_entity.pdbx_description
1 polymer ?
#
loop_
_entity_poly.entity_id
_entity_poly.type
_entity_poly.pdbx_seq_one_letter_code
_entity_poly.pdbx_strand_id
1 'polypeptide(L)'
;MIPASVAIERAGIDVDVSDFEGVAFEIMPRWMRATVGSRIEGMTLGARIFLAEDVFEAVVIGERPDLVAHELVHVAQWREGAVTFVLRYLSDYLQLRILGLPHHAAYLGISYEAAAYEVSRSHGWSPG
;
A
#
# COMPACT_ATOMS: atom_id res chain seq x y z
N MET A 1 -4.06 -10.20 11.50
CA MET A 1 -4.09 -10.25 10.02
C MET A 1 -5.51 -10.50 9.57
N ILE A 2 -5.94 -9.90 8.46
CA ILE A 2 -7.21 -10.22 7.79
C ILE A 2 -6.96 -10.46 6.30
N PRO A 3 -7.67 -11.41 5.65
CA PRO A 3 -7.59 -11.57 4.20
C PRO A 3 -8.07 -10.31 3.47
N ALA A 4 -7.49 -10.02 2.30
CA ALA A 4 -7.90 -8.89 1.47
C ALA A 4 -9.36 -9.00 1.04
N SER A 5 -9.85 -10.20 0.74
CA SER A 5 -11.25 -10.45 0.39
C SER A 5 -12.23 -9.94 1.46
N VAL A 6 -11.92 -10.13 2.74
CA VAL A 6 -12.73 -9.64 3.87
C VAL A 6 -12.70 -8.12 3.96
N ALA A 7 -11.53 -7.51 3.73
CA ALA A 7 -11.40 -6.05 3.75
C ALA A 7 -12.17 -5.40 2.58
N ILE A 8 -12.10 -5.99 1.38
CA ILE A 8 -12.82 -5.57 0.18
C ILE A 8 -14.34 -5.61 0.41
N GLU A 9 -14.84 -6.72 0.94
CA GLU A 9 -16.26 -6.91 1.22
C GLU A 9 -16.76 -5.86 2.22
N ARG A 10 -16.03 -5.64 3.32
CA ARG A 10 -16.40 -4.66 4.35
C ARG A 10 -16.30 -3.22 3.88
N ALA A 11 -15.34 -2.93 3.02
CA ALA A 11 -15.17 -1.64 2.38
C ALA A 11 -16.22 -1.37 1.28
N GLY A 12 -16.99 -2.39 0.87
CA GLY A 12 -17.98 -2.27 -0.21
C GLY A 12 -17.34 -1.99 -1.57
N ILE A 13 -16.13 -2.49 -1.81
CA ILE A 13 -15.40 -2.27 -3.06
C ILE A 13 -15.82 -3.34 -4.08
N ASP A 14 -16.23 -2.90 -5.27
CA ASP A 14 -16.65 -3.77 -6.37
C ASP A 14 -15.45 -4.21 -7.22
N VAL A 15 -14.77 -5.27 -6.78
CA VAL A 15 -13.64 -5.92 -7.49
C VAL A 15 -13.74 -7.45 -7.35
N ASP A 16 -13.16 -8.19 -8.29
CA ASP A 16 -13.06 -9.64 -8.17
C ASP A 16 -12.09 -10.00 -7.03
N VAL A 17 -12.64 -10.49 -5.91
CA VAL A 17 -11.86 -10.89 -4.73
C VAL A 17 -10.90 -12.05 -5.03
N SER A 18 -11.15 -12.81 -6.10
CA SER A 18 -10.30 -13.92 -6.55
C SER A 18 -8.93 -13.42 -7.03
N ASP A 19 -8.88 -12.22 -7.61
CA ASP A 19 -7.63 -11.58 -8.02
C ASP A 19 -6.73 -11.29 -6.82
N PHE A 20 -7.29 -11.21 -5.62
CA PHE A 20 -6.57 -10.93 -4.38
C PHE A 20 -6.46 -12.16 -3.48
N GLU A 21 -6.62 -13.36 -4.03
CA GLU A 21 -6.39 -14.59 -3.28
C GLU A 21 -4.93 -14.65 -2.78
N GLY A 22 -4.78 -15.06 -1.52
CA GLY A 22 -3.49 -15.09 -0.82
C GLY A 22 -2.98 -13.74 -0.33
N VAL A 23 -3.70 -12.64 -0.60
CA VAL A 23 -3.35 -11.29 -0.13
C VAL A 23 -3.93 -11.06 1.26
N ALA A 24 -3.13 -10.47 2.16
CA ALA A 24 -3.56 -10.19 3.54
C ALA A 24 -3.11 -8.82 4.03
N PHE A 25 -3.98 -8.17 4.79
CA PHE A 25 -3.67 -6.99 5.59
C PHE A 25 -3.15 -7.42 6.97
N GLU A 26 -2.12 -6.74 7.43
CA GLU A 26 -1.44 -7.01 8.69
C GLU A 26 -1.07 -5.72 9.40
N ILE A 27 -1.07 -5.76 10.73
CA ILE A 27 -0.50 -4.68 11.52
C ILE A 27 1.01 -4.67 11.29
N MET A 28 1.53 -3.50 10.99
CA MET A 28 2.94 -3.26 10.79
C MET A 28 3.71 -3.59 12.08
N PRO A 29 4.72 -4.47 12.03
CA PRO A 29 5.54 -4.78 13.19
C PRO A 29 6.20 -3.51 13.75
N ARG A 30 6.36 -3.42 15.08
CA ARG A 30 6.95 -2.24 15.74
C ARG A 30 8.33 -1.86 15.20
N TRP A 31 9.16 -2.85 14.86
CA TRP A 31 10.48 -2.60 14.26
C TRP A 31 10.37 -1.97 12.87
N MET A 32 9.36 -2.37 12.08
CA MET A 32 9.09 -1.83 10.75
C MET A 32 8.55 -0.41 10.87
N ARG A 33 7.59 -0.18 11.78
CA ARG A 33 7.05 1.14 12.12
C ARG A 33 8.14 2.13 12.55
N ALA A 34 9.08 1.69 13.39
CA ALA A 34 10.22 2.49 13.81
C ALA A 34 11.17 2.83 12.64
N THR A 35 11.28 1.94 11.66
CA THR A 35 12.14 2.11 10.48
C THR A 35 11.55 3.10 9.48
N VAL A 36 10.28 2.90 9.12
CA VAL A 36 9.57 3.71 8.10
C VAL A 36 9.06 5.05 8.64
N GLY A 37 8.89 5.16 9.96
CA GLY A 37 8.41 6.36 10.63
C GLY A 37 6.89 6.39 10.80
N SER A 38 6.41 7.30 11.64
CA SER A 38 5.00 7.39 12.05
C SER A 38 4.06 7.95 10.97
N ARG A 39 4.58 8.53 9.89
CA ARG A 39 3.78 9.16 8.82
C ARG A 39 3.31 8.19 7.75
N ILE A 40 3.85 6.98 7.71
CA ILE A 40 3.44 5.96 6.74
C ILE A 40 2.21 5.23 7.28
N GLU A 41 1.10 5.29 6.56
CA GLU A 41 -0.16 4.63 6.95
C GLU A 41 -0.19 3.16 6.50
N GLY A 42 0.42 2.85 5.35
CA GLY A 42 0.42 1.53 4.74
C GLY A 42 1.66 1.26 3.88
N MET A 43 1.98 -0.02 3.67
CA MET A 43 3.03 -0.48 2.77
C MET A 43 2.71 -1.87 2.23
N THR A 44 2.68 -2.00 0.91
CA THR A 44 2.53 -3.29 0.21
C THR A 44 3.88 -3.96 -0.06
N LEU A 45 4.00 -5.24 0.31
CA LEU A 45 5.15 -6.11 0.04
C LEU A 45 4.66 -7.46 -0.50
N GLY A 46 4.60 -7.58 -1.82
CA GLY A 46 4.09 -8.79 -2.47
C GLY A 46 2.62 -9.04 -2.15
N ALA A 47 2.32 -10.18 -1.51
CA ALA A 47 0.97 -10.55 -1.09
C ALA A 47 0.62 -10.10 0.34
N ARG A 48 1.46 -9.27 0.97
CA ARG A 48 1.25 -8.79 2.35
C ARG A 48 1.16 -7.27 2.32
N ILE A 49 0.13 -6.72 2.96
CA ILE A 49 -0.09 -5.28 3.11
C ILE A 49 0.05 -4.95 4.59
N PHE A 50 1.02 -4.11 4.94
CA PHE A 50 1.31 -3.73 6.32
C PHE A 50 0.77 -2.34 6.61
N LEU A 51 -0.13 -2.23 7.59
CA LEU A 51 -0.79 -0.99 7.97
C LEU A 51 -0.36 -0.54 9.38
N ALA A 52 -0.38 0.77 9.63
CA ALA A 52 -0.31 1.27 10.99
C ALA A 52 -1.48 0.70 11.84
N GLU A 53 -1.30 0.57 13.15
CA GLU A 53 -2.26 -0.13 14.02
C GLU A 53 -3.65 0.51 14.01
N ASP A 54 -3.70 1.85 14.13
CA ASP A 54 -4.91 2.67 14.04
C ASP A 54 -5.60 2.56 12.67
N VAL A 55 -4.80 2.52 11.62
CA VAL A 55 -5.27 2.38 10.24
C VAL A 55 -5.81 0.97 9.96
N PHE A 56 -5.13 -0.05 10.50
CA PHE A 56 -5.55 -1.44 10.38
C PHE A 56 -6.93 -1.65 10.98
N GLU A 57 -7.19 -1.09 12.17
CA GLU A 57 -8.52 -1.15 12.79
C GLU A 57 -9.60 -0.53 11.90
N ALA A 58 -9.34 0.66 11.34
CA ALA A 58 -10.26 1.34 10.43
C ALA A 58 -10.53 0.52 9.14
N VAL A 59 -9.51 -0.15 8.59
CA VAL A 59 -9.65 -1.07 7.46
C VAL A 59 -10.46 -2.31 7.83
N VAL A 60 -10.22 -2.88 9.02
CA VAL A 60 -10.95 -4.07 9.50
C VAL A 60 -12.44 -3.80 9.60
N ILE A 61 -12.86 -2.59 10.01
CA ILE A 61 -14.28 -2.23 10.12
C ILE A 61 -14.87 -1.63 8.83
N GLY A 62 -14.06 -1.44 7.78
CA GLY A 62 -14.51 -0.94 6.48
C GLY A 62 -14.61 0.60 6.37
N GLU A 63 -14.04 1.35 7.31
CA GLU A 63 -14.09 2.83 7.32
C GLU A 63 -13.06 3.49 6.39
N ARG A 64 -12.13 2.72 5.81
CA ARG A 64 -11.08 3.20 4.90
C ARG A 64 -11.09 2.50 3.53
N PRO A 65 -12.19 2.59 2.77
CA PRO A 65 -12.27 1.97 1.45
C PRO A 65 -11.25 2.55 0.46
N ASP A 66 -10.90 3.84 0.62
CA ASP A 66 -9.88 4.54 -0.15
C ASP A 66 -8.50 3.86 -0.03
N LEU A 67 -8.11 3.53 1.20
CA LEU A 67 -6.81 2.92 1.47
C LEU A 67 -6.77 1.46 1.04
N VAL A 68 -7.88 0.73 1.24
CA VAL A 68 -7.99 -0.65 0.76
C VAL A 68 -7.82 -0.68 -0.76
N ALA A 69 -8.53 0.16 -1.51
CA ALA A 69 -8.38 0.24 -2.96
C ALA A 69 -6.94 0.62 -3.36
N HIS A 70 -6.33 1.59 -2.68
CA HIS A 70 -4.96 2.04 -2.93
C HIS A 70 -3.92 0.90 -2.79
N GLU A 71 -3.97 0.15 -1.69
CA GLU A 71 -2.99 -0.92 -1.46
C GLU A 71 -3.21 -2.11 -2.41
N LEU A 72 -4.46 -2.39 -2.82
CA LEU A 72 -4.75 -3.44 -3.81
C LEU A 72 -4.17 -3.12 -5.19
N VAL A 73 -4.17 -1.84 -5.60
CA VAL A 73 -3.49 -1.39 -6.82
C VAL A 73 -2.00 -1.73 -6.75
N HIS A 74 -1.36 -1.53 -5.60
CA HIS A 74 0.05 -1.89 -5.42
C HIS A 74 0.29 -3.40 -5.50
N VAL A 75 -0.65 -4.23 -5.04
CA VAL A 75 -0.56 -5.69 -5.19
C VAL A 75 -0.67 -6.11 -6.66
N ALA A 76 -1.61 -5.53 -7.41
CA ALA A 76 -1.74 -5.79 -8.85
C ALA A 76 -0.46 -5.39 -9.61
N GLN A 77 0.05 -4.19 -9.34
CA GLN A 77 1.32 -3.70 -9.89
C GLN A 77 2.51 -4.57 -9.52
N TRP A 78 2.50 -5.17 -8.32
CA TRP A 78 3.53 -6.10 -7.89
C TRP A 78 3.56 -7.36 -8.77
N ARG A 79 2.38 -7.87 -9.13
CA ARG A 79 2.22 -9.05 -9.98
C ARG A 79 2.55 -8.76 -11.45
N GLU A 80 2.30 -7.55 -11.93
CA GLU A 80 2.57 -7.13 -13.31
C GLU A 80 4.05 -6.77 -13.58
N GLY A 81 4.91 -6.74 -12.55
CA GLY A 81 6.35 -6.57 -12.74
C GLY A 81 6.84 -5.12 -12.83
N ALA A 82 6.00 -4.13 -12.51
CA ALA A 82 6.40 -2.71 -12.36
C ALA A 82 7.28 -2.44 -11.11
N VAL A 83 7.72 -3.50 -10.43
CA VAL A 83 8.40 -3.53 -9.12
C VAL A 83 9.85 -3.08 -9.16
N THR A 84 10.53 -3.12 -10.32
CA THR A 84 11.96 -2.81 -10.40
C THR A 84 12.27 -1.36 -9.96
N PHE A 85 11.32 -0.44 -10.14
CA PHE A 85 11.50 0.96 -9.73
C PHE A 85 11.19 1.17 -8.24
N VAL A 86 10.15 0.51 -7.71
CA VAL A 86 9.75 0.61 -6.30
C VAL A 86 10.76 -0.08 -5.37
N LEU A 87 11.34 -1.22 -5.79
CA LEU A 87 12.41 -1.88 -5.02
C LEU A 87 13.73 -1.12 -5.04
N ARG A 88 14.09 -0.46 -6.15
CA ARG A 88 15.26 0.42 -6.20
C ARG A 88 15.04 1.67 -5.34
N TYR A 89 13.83 2.21 -5.35
CA TYR A 89 13.39 3.29 -4.47
C TYR A 89 13.45 2.91 -2.99
N LEU A 90 12.97 1.71 -2.61
CA LEU A 90 13.03 1.23 -1.24
C LEU A 90 14.48 0.89 -0.82
N SER A 91 15.32 0.39 -1.74
CA SER A 91 16.73 0.13 -1.46
C SER A 91 17.53 1.41 -1.28
N ASP A 92 17.28 2.43 -2.11
CA ASP A 92 17.92 3.75 -1.99
C ASP A 92 17.44 4.46 -0.72
N TYR A 93 16.16 4.35 -0.38
CA TYR A 93 15.59 4.82 0.89
C TYR A 93 16.25 4.14 2.11
N LEU A 94 16.44 2.82 2.07
CA LEU A 94 17.13 2.06 3.13
C LEU A 94 18.63 2.40 3.21
N GLN A 95 19.31 2.56 2.08
CA GLN A 95 20.73 2.95 2.03
C GLN A 95 20.95 4.37 2.55
N LEU A 96 20.09 5.34 2.17
CA LEU A 96 20.16 6.72 2.67
C LEU A 96 19.81 6.83 4.16
N ARG A 97 19.01 5.90 4.70
CA ARG A 97 18.73 5.79 6.14
C ARG A 97 19.90 5.20 6.93
N ILE A 98 20.68 4.28 6.37
CA ILE A 98 21.95 3.82 6.95
C ILE A 98 22.96 5.00 7.03
N LEU A 99 22.81 6.01 6.17
CA LEU A 99 23.67 7.21 6.10
C LEU A 99 23.19 8.42 6.92
N GLY A 100 22.03 8.36 7.59
CA GLY A 100 21.64 9.33 8.63
C GLY A 100 21.07 10.69 8.16
N LEU A 101 20.60 10.82 6.92
CA LEU A 101 20.06 12.09 6.40
C LEU A 101 18.57 12.35 6.78
N PRO A 102 18.17 13.63 6.97
CA PRO A 102 16.81 13.98 7.39
C PRO A 102 15.77 13.87 6.28
N HIS A 103 14.65 13.26 6.67
CA HIS A 103 13.43 12.84 5.96
C HIS A 103 12.84 13.77 4.87
N HIS A 104 13.00 15.10 4.98
CA HIS A 104 12.28 16.07 4.15
C HIS A 104 12.81 16.16 2.70
N ALA A 105 14.11 15.92 2.47
CA ALA A 105 14.73 16.06 1.15
C ALA A 105 14.51 14.84 0.25
N ALA A 106 14.37 13.64 0.83
CA ALA A 106 14.15 12.41 0.09
C ALA A 106 12.70 12.27 -0.40
N TYR A 107 11.75 12.90 0.29
CA TYR A 107 10.32 12.79 0.00
C TYR A 107 9.86 13.67 -1.19
N LEU A 108 10.47 14.86 -1.36
CA LEU A 108 10.08 15.83 -2.39
C LEU A 108 10.51 15.48 -3.82
N GLY A 109 11.28 14.40 -4.02
CA GLY A 109 11.70 13.94 -5.34
C GLY A 109 10.79 12.88 -5.97
N ILE A 110 9.76 12.43 -5.27
CA ILE A 110 8.97 11.25 -5.65
C ILE A 110 7.68 11.68 -6.33
N SER A 111 7.77 11.89 -7.65
CA SER A 111 6.60 12.04 -8.50
C SER A 111 5.95 10.67 -8.74
N TYR A 112 5.12 10.16 -7.83
CA TYR A 112 4.17 9.08 -8.16
C TYR A 112 2.86 9.10 -7.38
N GLU A 113 2.49 10.22 -6.75
CA GLU A 113 1.08 10.41 -6.34
C GLU A 113 0.14 10.71 -7.53
N ALA A 114 0.66 10.98 -8.73
CA ALA A 114 -0.17 11.33 -9.89
C ALA A 114 -1.04 10.17 -10.40
N ALA A 115 -0.53 8.93 -10.42
CA ALA A 115 -1.27 7.78 -10.96
C ALA A 115 -2.38 7.28 -10.00
N ALA A 116 -2.16 7.39 -8.68
CA ALA A 116 -3.17 7.02 -7.69
C ALA A 116 -4.31 8.05 -7.59
N TYR A 117 -4.02 9.33 -7.83
CA TYR A 117 -5.04 10.38 -7.85
C TYR A 117 -5.93 10.35 -9.12
N GLU A 118 -5.45 9.81 -10.23
CA GLU A 118 -6.20 9.76 -11.50
C GLU A 118 -7.30 8.67 -11.51
N VAL A 119 -7.07 7.55 -10.82
CA VAL A 119 -8.06 6.45 -10.69
C VAL A 119 -9.29 6.87 -9.87
N SER A 120 -9.15 7.80 -8.92
CA SER A 120 -10.28 8.34 -8.15
C SER A 120 -11.27 9.20 -8.96
N ARG A 121 -10.90 9.59 -10.19
CA ARG A 121 -11.68 10.53 -11.02
C ARG A 121 -12.36 9.92 -12.24
N SER A 122 -11.97 8.74 -12.70
CA SER A 122 -12.59 8.11 -13.88
C SER A 122 -13.50 6.96 -13.48
N HIS A 123 -14.81 7.19 -13.53
CA HIS A 123 -15.79 6.11 -13.62
C HIS A 123 -15.50 5.28 -14.88
N GLY A 124 -15.32 3.98 -14.70
CA GLY A 124 -15.34 2.97 -15.77
C GLY A 124 -13.97 2.43 -16.16
N TRP A 125 -13.57 1.32 -15.54
CA TRP A 125 -12.54 0.43 -16.10
C TRP A 125 -12.94 -1.04 -15.90
N SER A 126 -12.82 -1.83 -16.97
CA SER A 126 -12.93 -3.29 -16.99
C SER A 126 -11.65 -3.85 -17.62
N PRO A 127 -10.95 -4.80 -16.99
CA PRO A 127 -9.92 -5.55 -17.67
C PRO A 127 -10.55 -6.76 -18.36
N GLY A 128 -10.15 -6.99 -19.62
CA GLY A 128 -10.35 -8.24 -20.33
C GLY A 128 -9.13 -9.15 -20.22
#